data_AF-A0A0J9Y815-F1
#
_entry.id   AF-A0A0J9Y815-F1
#
_cell.length_a   1.000
_cell.length_b   1.000
_cell.length_c   1.000
_cell.angle_alpha   90.00
_cell.angle_beta   90.00
_cell.angle_gamma   90.00
#
_symmetry.space_group_name_H-M   'P 1'
#
loop_
_entity.id
_entity.type
_entity.pdbx_description
1 polymer ?
#
loop_
_entity_poly.entity_id
_entity_poly.type
_entity_poly.pdbx_seq_one_letter_code
_entity_poly.pdbx_strand_id
1 'polypeptide(L)'
;MDEFDENTEVMQDGIISIESSSWNTTTQIDRIVLNGLLGEGYINETMQPWNSGRPLLIRVFWAVRADNVTQLIDFEILHET
;
A
#
# COMPACT_ATOMS: atom_id res chain seq x y z
N MET A 1 -22.54 -34.06 9.70
CA MET A 1 -21.90 -32.95 10.43
C MET A 1 -21.37 -32.05 9.35
N ASP A 2 -21.82 -30.79 9.33
CA ASP A 2 -21.36 -29.80 8.35
C ASP A 2 -19.85 -29.71 8.48
N GLU A 3 -19.16 -30.08 7.41
CA GLU A 3 -17.71 -29.92 7.31
C GLU A 3 -17.48 -28.41 7.25
N PHE A 4 -16.97 -27.86 8.36
CA PHE A 4 -16.53 -26.47 8.42
C PHE A 4 -15.43 -26.28 7.38
N ASP A 5 -15.81 -25.85 6.18
CA ASP A 5 -14.88 -25.36 5.16
C ASP A 5 -14.49 -23.92 5.55
N GLU A 6 -13.91 -23.78 6.74
CA GLU A 6 -13.61 -22.50 7.38
C GLU A 6 -12.19 -22.04 7.02
N ASN A 7 -11.85 -22.12 5.73
CA ASN A 7 -10.82 -21.24 5.19
C ASN A 7 -11.46 -19.86 4.93
N THR A 8 -11.94 -19.21 5.98
CA THR A 8 -12.50 -17.86 5.90
C THR A 8 -11.35 -16.90 5.62
N GLU A 9 -11.05 -16.66 4.34
CA GLU A 9 -10.16 -15.57 3.93
C GLU A 9 -10.83 -14.24 4.26
N VAL A 10 -10.41 -13.62 5.36
CA VAL A 10 -10.91 -12.29 5.74
C VAL A 10 -10.12 -11.26 4.96
N MET A 11 -10.75 -10.65 3.97
CA MET A 11 -10.20 -9.48 3.28
C MET A 11 -10.34 -8.27 4.20
N GLN A 12 -9.22 -7.62 4.52
CA GLN A 12 -9.19 -6.31 5.16
C GLN A 12 -8.47 -5.33 4.25
N ASP A 13 -8.82 -4.06 4.38
CA ASP A 13 -8.11 -2.97 3.72
C ASP A 13 -7.53 -1.99 4.74
N GLY A 14 -6.45 -1.34 4.34
CA GLY A 14 -5.85 -0.25 5.09
C GLY A 14 -5.33 0.84 4.17
N ILE A 15 -5.06 2.01 4.75
CA ILE A 15 -4.47 3.14 4.03
C ILE A 15 -3.09 3.41 4.61
N ILE A 16 -2.10 3.37 3.74
CA ILE A 16 -0.76 3.88 4.02
C ILE A 16 -0.71 5.31 3.48
N SER A 17 -0.31 6.25 4.32
CA SER A 17 -0.03 7.63 3.92
C SER A 17 1.47 7.85 3.96
N ILE A 18 2.07 8.19 2.82
CA ILE A 18 3.47 8.59 2.74
C ILE A 18 3.54 10.10 2.59
N GLU A 19 4.00 10.75 3.66
CA GLU A 19 4.16 12.20 3.72
C GLU A 19 5.64 12.53 3.83
N SER A 20 6.15 13.34 2.89
CA SER A 20 7.54 13.78 2.98
C SER A 20 7.78 15.07 2.21
N SER A 21 8.68 15.89 2.76
CA SER A 21 9.11 17.16 2.16
C SER A 21 10.31 17.03 1.22
N SER A 22 11.02 15.90 1.25
CA SER A 22 12.13 15.61 0.35
C SER A 22 12.53 14.13 0.42
N TRP A 23 13.23 13.65 -0.60
CA TRP A 23 13.86 12.32 -0.58
C TRP A 23 14.69 12.04 0.68
N ASN A 24 15.43 13.05 1.16
CA ASN A 24 16.33 12.90 2.30
C ASN A 24 15.59 12.77 3.65
N THR A 25 14.40 13.38 3.75
CA THR A 25 13.56 13.33 4.94
C THR A 25 12.58 12.15 4.94
N THR A 26 12.39 11.47 3.81
CA THR A 26 11.59 10.25 3.70
C THR A 26 12.23 9.10 4.47
N THR A 27 11.43 8.27 5.16
CA THR A 27 11.96 7.08 5.84
C THR A 27 12.56 6.09 4.85
N GLN A 28 13.44 5.19 5.29
CA GLN A 28 14.02 4.18 4.41
C GLN A 28 12.94 3.25 3.82
N ILE A 29 11.93 2.88 4.63
CA ILE A 29 10.84 2.00 4.20
C ILE A 29 10.01 2.71 3.11
N ASP A 30 9.61 3.95 3.35
CA ASP A 30 8.84 4.72 2.38
C ASP A 30 9.61 4.95 1.07
N ARG A 31 10.93 5.16 1.14
CA ARG A 31 11.76 5.25 -0.07
C ARG A 31 11.78 3.98 -0.89
N ILE A 32 11.79 2.81 -0.23
CA ILE A 32 11.72 1.52 -0.92
C ILE A 32 10.37 1.38 -1.62
N VAL A 33 9.27 1.71 -0.92
CA VAL A 33 7.92 1.68 -1.50
C VAL A 33 7.82 2.63 -2.68
N LEU A 34 8.22 3.90 -2.53
CA LEU A 34 8.19 4.90 -3.59
C LEU A 34 9.02 4.49 -4.80
N ASN A 35 10.24 3.99 -4.60
CA ASN A 35 11.08 3.51 -5.71
C ASN A 35 10.46 2.29 -6.41
N GLY A 36 9.84 1.37 -5.67
CA GLY A 36 9.14 0.24 -6.25
C GLY A 36 7.96 0.70 -7.12
N LEU A 37 7.10 1.57 -6.58
CA LEU A 37 5.96 2.11 -7.31
C LEU A 37 6.36 2.91 -8.55
N LEU A 38 7.44 3.70 -8.46
CA LEU A 38 7.97 4.47 -9.58
C LEU A 38 8.60 3.56 -10.64
N GLY A 39 9.36 2.55 -10.22
CA GLY A 39 10.03 1.60 -11.11
C GLY A 39 9.06 0.74 -11.91
N GLU A 40 7.93 0.37 -11.30
CA GLU A 40 6.85 -0.39 -11.96
C GLU A 40 5.84 0.52 -12.69
N GLY A 41 5.96 1.84 -12.56
CA GLY A 41 5.11 2.81 -13.28
C GLY A 41 3.73 3.06 -12.69
N TYR A 42 3.46 2.65 -11.44
CA TYR A 42 2.21 2.95 -10.73
C TYR A 42 2.09 4.42 -10.33
N ILE A 43 3.24 5.08 -10.13
CA ILE A 43 3.32 6.52 -9.92
C ILE A 43 4.36 7.12 -10.88
N ASN A 44 4.35 8.44 -10.99
CA ASN A 44 5.41 9.19 -11.67
C ASN A 44 6.08 10.18 -10.71
N GLU A 45 7.15 10.85 -11.17
CA GLU A 45 7.90 11.77 -10.31
C GLU A 45 7.04 12.91 -9.74
N THR A 46 6.04 13.40 -10.47
CA THR A 46 5.17 14.51 -10.03
C THR A 46 4.23 14.11 -8.89
N MET A 47 3.98 12.81 -8.73
CA MET A 47 3.14 12.27 -7.66
C MET A 47 3.91 12.08 -6.35
N GLN A 48 5.25 12.15 -6.37
CA GLN A 48 6.04 12.01 -5.15
C GLN A 48 5.68 13.12 -4.16
N PRO A 49 5.59 12.85 -2.83
CA PRO A 49 5.00 13.80 -1.89
C PRO A 49 5.65 15.19 -1.87
N TRP A 50 6.96 15.25 -2.09
CA TRP A 50 7.71 16.50 -2.14
C TRP A 50 7.59 17.27 -3.46
N ASN A 51 7.17 16.61 -4.53
CA ASN A 51 6.90 17.24 -5.82
C ASN A 51 5.44 17.67 -5.93
N SER A 52 4.51 16.87 -5.43
CA SER A 52 3.08 17.18 -5.42
C SER A 52 2.68 18.15 -4.30
N GLY A 53 3.48 18.22 -3.22
CA GLY A 53 3.13 18.92 -1.99
C GLY A 53 2.00 18.24 -1.20
N ARG A 54 1.66 16.99 -1.55
CA ARG A 54 0.56 16.22 -0.96
C ARG A 54 1.02 14.82 -0.54
N PRO A 55 0.43 14.23 0.50
CA PRO A 55 0.64 12.82 0.83
C PRO A 55 0.37 11.91 -0.37
N LEU A 56 1.19 10.86 -0.55
CA LEU A 56 0.82 9.75 -1.42
C LEU A 56 0.03 8.74 -0.59
N LEU A 57 -1.23 8.53 -0.97
CA LEU A 57 -2.12 7.58 -0.30
C LEU A 57 -2.18 6.27 -1.08
N ILE A 58 -1.92 5.16 -0.39
CA ILE A 58 -1.93 3.82 -0.96
C ILE A 58 -2.94 3.01 -0.17
N ARG A 59 -4.02 2.58 -0.83
CA ARG A 59 -4.92 1.59 -0.26
C ARG A 59 -4.34 0.21 -0.52
N VAL A 60 -4.31 -0.62 0.51
CA VAL A 60 -3.69 -1.93 0.48
C VAL A 60 -4.72 -2.95 0.95
N PHE A 61 -4.87 -4.03 0.20
CA PHE A 61 -5.82 -5.10 0.45
C PHE A 61 -5.04 -6.34 0.88
N TRP A 62 -5.39 -6.89 2.03
CA TRP A 62 -4.75 -8.09 2.55
C TRP A 62 -5.80 -9.14 2.91
N ALA A 63 -5.51 -10.40 2.59
CA ALA A 63 -6.24 -11.53 3.15
C ALA A 63 -5.52 -12.01 4.40
N VAL A 64 -6.31 -12.26 5.44
CA VAL A 64 -5.91 -13.07 6.58
C VAL A 64 -6.46 -14.47 6.35
N ARG A 65 -5.56 -15.44 6.20
CA ARG A 65 -5.92 -16.85 6.10
C ARG A 65 -6.16 -17.46 7.48
N ALA A 66 -6.78 -18.63 7.50
CA ALA A 66 -7.13 -19.36 8.72
C ALA A 66 -5.92 -19.70 9.61
N ASP A 67 -4.71 -19.73 9.05
CA ASP A 67 -3.44 -19.89 9.77
C ASP A 67 -2.84 -18.58 10.31
N ASN A 68 -3.61 -17.48 10.27
CA ASN A 68 -3.19 -16.11 10.59
C ASN A 68 -2.04 -15.60 9.71
N VAL A 69 -1.84 -16.17 8.52
CA VAL A 69 -0.91 -15.61 7.54
C VAL A 69 -1.60 -14.44 6.83
N THR A 70 -1.01 -13.25 6.98
CA THR A 70 -1.42 -12.06 6.24
C THR A 70 -0.71 -12.03 4.89
N GLN A 71 -1.49 -12.01 3.81
CA GLN A 71 -0.99 -11.91 2.45
C GLN A 71 -1.50 -10.62 1.80
N LEU A 72 -0.60 -9.80 1.25
CA LEU A 72 -0.98 -8.69 0.38
C LEU A 72 -1.60 -9.28 -0.90
N ILE A 73 -2.85 -8.91 -1.18
CA ILE A 73 -3.58 -9.34 -2.38
C ILE A 73 -3.39 -8.30 -3.48
N ASP A 74 -3.61 -7.03 -3.15
CA ASP A 74 -3.64 -5.95 -4.12
C ASP A 74 -3.37 -4.60 -3.45
N PHE A 75 -3.16 -3.58 -4.25
CA PHE A 75 -3.10 -2.20 -3.79
C PHE A 75 -3.60 -1.23 -4.86
N GLU A 76 -4.04 -0.06 -4.41
CA GLU A 76 -4.54 1.01 -5.26
C GLU A 76 -3.86 2.33 -4.84
N ILE A 77 -3.37 3.09 -5.82
CA ILE A 77 -2.92 4.46 -5.57
C ILE A 77 -4.16 5.36 -5.55
N LEU A 78 -4.44 5.97 -4.40
CA LEU A 78 -5.59 6.85 -4.26
C LEU A 78 -5.22 8.23 -4.81
N HIS A 79 -5.82 8.58 -5.94
CA HIS A 79 -5.72 9.94 -6.48
C HIS A 79 -6.74 10.83 -5.79
N GLU A 80 -6.29 11.88 -5.08
CA GLU A 80 -7.18 12.99 -4.74
C GLU A 80 -7.59 13.68 -6.04
N THR A 81 -8.87 13.52 -6.42
CA THR A 81 -9.52 14.29 -7.49
C THR A 81 -9.64 15.76 -7.18
#